data_AF-A0A961T4S5-F1
#
_entry.id   AF-A0A961T4S5-F1
#
_cell.length_a   1.000
_cell.length_b   1.000
_cell.length_c   1.000
_cell.angle_alpha   90.00
_cell.angle_beta   90.00
_cell.angle_gamma   90.00
#
_symmetry.space_group_name_H-M   'P 1'
#
loop_
_entity.id
_entity.type
_entity.pdbx_description
1 polymer ?
#
loop_
_entity_poly.entity_id
_entity_poly.type
_entity_poly.pdbx_seq_one_letter_code
_entity_poly.pdbx_strand_id
1 'polypeptide(L)'
;MISGLPFDDFRHLVTNVGGADEAARTEAAAVNRHAVERDGPAGEAALISEWLAAWSGRRSGPLKPQIAIFAGTHDLAQHLPADTETVQAFVERCGTGGAAIN
;
A
#
# COMPACT_ATOMS: atom_id res chain seq x y z
N MET A 1 -17.19 16.94 -5.16
CA MET A 1 -16.56 18.27 -5.39
C MET A 1 -15.68 18.51 -4.17
N ILE A 2 -14.38 18.74 -4.33
CA ILE A 2 -13.47 19.02 -3.19
C ILE A 2 -13.89 20.38 -2.63
N SER A 3 -14.31 20.41 -1.37
CA SER A 3 -14.97 21.56 -0.74
C SER A 3 -13.98 22.66 -0.37
N GLY A 4 -12.69 22.32 -0.21
CA GLY A 4 -11.66 23.25 0.28
C GLY A 4 -11.84 23.64 1.75
N LEU A 5 -12.81 23.04 2.46
CA LEU A 5 -13.05 23.25 3.87
C LEU A 5 -12.22 22.26 4.71
N PRO A 6 -11.60 22.71 5.82
CA PRO A 6 -10.80 21.83 6.67
C PRO A 6 -11.59 20.59 7.11
N PHE A 7 -10.99 19.41 6.95
CA PHE A 7 -11.54 18.09 7.29
C PHE A 7 -12.74 17.59 6.49
N ASP A 8 -13.48 18.43 5.76
CA ASP A 8 -14.65 17.96 5.01
C ASP A 8 -14.25 17.06 3.85
N ASP A 9 -13.12 17.33 3.20
CA ASP A 9 -12.58 16.45 2.16
C ASP A 9 -12.11 15.10 2.75
N PHE A 10 -11.54 15.10 3.97
CA PHE A 10 -11.18 13.87 4.68
C PHE A 10 -12.42 13.06 5.07
N ARG A 11 -13.44 13.71 5.63
CA ARG A 11 -14.72 13.06 5.99
C ARG A 11 -15.39 12.49 4.76
N HIS A 12 -15.44 13.27 3.68
CA HIS A 12 -15.98 12.83 2.40
C HIS A 12 -15.21 11.64 1.85
N LEU A 13 -13.88 11.62 1.97
CA LEU A 13 -13.08 10.45 1.58
C LEU A 13 -13.47 9.24 2.43
N VAL A 14 -13.47 9.35 3.76
CA VAL A 14 -13.82 8.26 4.68
C VAL A 14 -15.21 7.70 4.40
N THR A 15 -16.21 8.55 4.16
CA THR A 15 -17.59 8.11 3.88
C THR A 15 -17.75 7.45 2.50
N ASN A 16 -16.86 7.74 1.56
CA ASN A 16 -16.92 7.25 0.18
C ASN A 16 -15.86 6.20 -0.14
N VAL A 17 -15.08 5.73 0.83
CA VAL A 17 -14.26 4.53 0.65
C VAL A 17 -15.21 3.36 0.39
N GLY A 18 -15.17 2.85 -0.85
CA GLY A 18 -15.95 1.71 -1.25
C GLY A 18 -15.55 0.44 -0.49
N GLY A 19 -16.49 -0.49 -0.36
CA GLY A 19 -16.19 -1.85 0.09
C GLY A 19 -15.44 -2.65 -0.98
N ALA A 20 -15.05 -3.87 -0.61
CA ALA A 20 -14.44 -4.81 -1.54
C ALA A 20 -15.36 -5.16 -2.71
N ASP A 21 -14.80 -5.25 -3.92
CA ASP A 21 -15.47 -5.74 -5.12
C ASP A 21 -15.50 -7.29 -5.11
N GLU A 22 -16.61 -7.85 -4.66
CA GLU A 22 -16.78 -9.30 -4.57
C GLU A 22 -16.89 -10.00 -5.94
N ALA A 23 -17.26 -9.27 -7.00
CA ALA A 23 -17.23 -9.82 -8.36
C ALA A 23 -15.78 -9.98 -8.83
N ALA A 24 -14.93 -8.97 -8.59
CA ALA A 24 -13.50 -9.04 -8.87
C ALA A 24 -12.81 -10.15 -8.05
N ARG A 25 -13.17 -10.31 -6.77
CA ARG A 25 -12.69 -11.42 -5.94
C ARG A 25 -13.06 -12.77 -6.56
N THR A 26 -14.31 -12.94 -6.96
CA THR A 26 -14.83 -14.19 -7.55
C THR A 26 -14.11 -14.53 -8.85
N GLU A 27 -13.83 -13.54 -9.69
CA GLU A 27 -13.06 -13.71 -10.92
C GLU A 27 -11.62 -14.18 -10.63
N ALA A 28 -10.93 -13.53 -9.67
CA ALA A 28 -9.59 -13.94 -9.25
C ALA A 28 -9.57 -15.37 -8.67
N ALA A 29 -10.57 -15.73 -7.86
CA ALA A 29 -10.70 -17.08 -7.32
C ALA A 29 -10.90 -18.14 -8.43
N ALA A 30 -11.61 -17.79 -9.51
CA ALA A 30 -11.76 -18.67 -10.66
C ALA A 30 -10.42 -18.89 -11.40
N VAL A 31 -9.62 -17.82 -11.57
CA VAL A 31 -8.27 -17.92 -12.13
C VAL A 31 -7.38 -18.81 -11.25
N ASN A 32 -7.40 -18.61 -9.93
CA ASN A 32 -6.65 -19.43 -9.00
C ASN A 32 -7.04 -20.91 -9.10
N ARG A 33 -8.34 -21.24 -9.14
CA ARG A 33 -8.80 -22.65 -9.29
C ARG A 33 -8.26 -23.32 -10.55
N HIS A 34 -8.30 -22.63 -11.69
CA HIS A 34 -7.72 -23.16 -12.93
C HIS A 34 -6.20 -23.32 -12.84
N ALA A 35 -5.50 -22.41 -12.15
CA ALA A 35 -4.05 -22.52 -11.96
C ALA A 35 -3.67 -23.73 -11.09
N VAL A 36 -4.48 -24.08 -10.09
CA VAL A 36 -4.24 -25.25 -9.21
C VAL A 36 -4.13 -26.54 -10.01
N GLU A 37 -4.96 -26.72 -11.04
CA GLU A 37 -4.96 -27.92 -11.88
C GLU A 37 -3.65 -28.10 -12.67
N ARG A 38 -2.98 -27.00 -13.01
CA ARG A 38 -1.75 -27.00 -13.81
C ARG A 38 -0.48 -26.94 -12.97
N ASP A 39 -0.47 -26.07 -11.96
CA ASP A 39 0.73 -25.64 -11.24
C ASP A 39 0.74 -26.11 -9.77
N GLY A 40 -0.35 -26.71 -9.30
CA GLY A 40 -0.56 -27.03 -7.88
C GLY A 40 -1.02 -25.85 -7.03
N PRO A 41 -1.26 -26.05 -5.73
CA PRO A 41 -1.84 -25.03 -4.85
C PRO A 41 -0.87 -23.86 -4.59
N ALA A 42 -1.34 -22.63 -4.79
CA ALA A 42 -0.58 -21.41 -4.54
C ALA A 42 -0.59 -20.94 -3.06
N GLY A 43 -1.36 -21.61 -2.19
CA GLY A 43 -1.44 -21.28 -0.77
C GLY A 43 -1.84 -19.82 -0.49
N GLU A 44 -1.08 -19.14 0.35
CA GLU A 44 -1.34 -17.75 0.76
C GLU A 44 -1.33 -16.76 -0.42
N ALA A 45 -0.56 -17.04 -1.48
CA ALA A 45 -0.51 -16.17 -2.66
C ALA A 45 -1.88 -16.09 -3.38
N ALA A 46 -2.69 -17.14 -3.35
CA ALA A 46 -4.05 -17.12 -3.88
C ALA A 46 -4.96 -16.21 -3.06
N LEU A 47 -4.82 -16.24 -1.74
CA LEU A 47 -5.59 -15.38 -0.83
C LEU A 47 -5.23 -13.91 -1.04
N ILE A 48 -3.94 -13.60 -1.19
CA ILE A 48 -3.46 -12.25 -1.45
C ILE A 48 -3.94 -11.75 -2.82
N SER A 49 -3.93 -12.60 -3.86
CA SER A 49 -4.38 -12.20 -5.20
C SER A 49 -5.87 -11.90 -5.25
N GLU A 50 -6.69 -12.70 -4.56
CA GLU A 50 -8.14 -12.47 -4.42
C GLU A 50 -8.45 -11.20 -3.62
N TRP A 51 -7.76 -10.99 -2.50
CA TRP A 51 -7.89 -9.78 -1.70
C TRP A 51 -7.49 -8.53 -2.50
N LEU A 52 -6.36 -8.59 -3.21
CA LEU A 52 -5.88 -7.48 -4.02
C LEU A 52 -6.86 -7.15 -5.15
N ALA A 53 -7.42 -8.15 -5.83
CA ALA A 53 -8.43 -7.95 -6.87
C ALA A 53 -9.66 -7.24 -6.31
N ALA A 54 -10.15 -7.67 -5.14
CA ALA A 54 -11.33 -7.10 -4.50
C ALA A 54 -11.13 -5.63 -4.09
N TRP A 55 -9.97 -5.27 -3.55
CA TRP A 55 -9.72 -3.92 -3.02
C TRP A 55 -9.12 -2.94 -4.05
N SER A 56 -8.52 -3.45 -5.12
CA SER A 56 -8.04 -2.60 -6.22
C SER A 56 -9.06 -2.42 -7.34
N GLY A 57 -10.07 -3.30 -7.43
CA GLY A 57 -11.00 -3.37 -8.56
C GLY A 57 -10.29 -3.71 -9.89
N ARG A 58 -9.03 -4.17 -9.84
CA ARG A 58 -8.22 -4.48 -11.01
C ARG A 58 -8.13 -5.99 -11.20
N ARG A 59 -8.28 -6.41 -12.46
CA ARG A 59 -7.91 -7.76 -12.89
C ARG A 59 -6.40 -7.95 -12.77
N SER A 60 -5.98 -9.21 -12.66
CA SER A 60 -4.57 -9.60 -12.56
C SER A 60 -3.74 -8.98 -13.69
N GLY A 61 -2.68 -8.27 -13.34
CA GLY A 61 -1.75 -7.64 -14.28
C GLY A 61 -0.47 -7.18 -13.56
N PRO A 62 0.51 -6.63 -14.29
CA PRO A 62 1.75 -6.15 -13.70
C PRO A 62 1.51 -5.12 -12.59
N LEU A 63 2.07 -5.37 -11.41
CA LEU A 63 1.99 -4.44 -10.28
C LEU A 63 3.00 -3.31 -10.46
N LYS A 64 2.54 -2.08 -10.25
CA LYS A 64 3.38 -0.88 -10.13
C LYS A 64 3.27 -0.39 -8.68
N PRO A 65 3.92 -1.05 -7.72
CA PRO A 65 3.83 -0.66 -6.31
C PRO A 65 4.41 0.75 -6.14
N GLN A 66 3.76 1.54 -5.29
CA GLN A 66 4.26 2.84 -4.86
C GLN A 66 4.64 2.72 -3.38
N ILE A 67 5.86 3.13 -3.04
CA ILE A 67 6.30 3.27 -1.66
C ILE A 67 6.17 4.75 -1.29
N ALA A 68 5.36 5.06 -0.27
CA ALA A 68 5.23 6.39 0.28
C ALA A 68 5.95 6.45 1.64
N ILE A 69 6.95 7.32 1.75
CA ILE A 69 7.72 7.52 2.98
C ILE A 69 7.22 8.79 3.66
N PHE A 70 6.68 8.64 4.87
CA PHE A 70 6.27 9.76 5.71
C PHE A 70 7.37 10.01 6.76
N ALA A 71 8.06 11.13 6.64
CA ALA A 71 9.18 11.50 7.50
C ALA A 71 8.87 12.80 8.25
N GLY A 72 8.87 12.73 9.59
CA GLY A 72 8.62 13.87 10.47
C GLY A 72 9.57 13.85 11.66
N THR A 73 9.86 15.02 12.22
CA THR A 73 10.66 15.18 13.44
C THR A 73 9.76 15.30 14.67
N HIS A 74 10.28 14.92 15.83
CA HIS A 74 9.61 15.03 17.12
C HIS A 74 10.56 15.67 18.15
N ASP A 75 10.03 16.46 19.09
CA ASP A 75 10.84 17.09 20.15
C ASP A 75 11.62 16.08 20.99
N LEU A 76 11.10 14.85 21.14
CA LEU A 76 11.79 13.75 21.83
C LEU A 76 13.18 13.45 21.23
N ALA A 77 13.42 13.80 19.96
CA ALA A 77 14.71 13.61 19.31
C ALA A 77 15.86 14.31 20.06
N GLN A 78 15.59 15.37 20.82
CA GLN A 78 16.60 16.06 21.64
C GLN A 78 17.19 15.18 22.77
N HIS A 79 16.53 14.06 23.08
CA HIS A 79 16.95 13.11 24.10
C HIS A 79 17.61 11.85 23.52
N LEU A 80 17.75 11.77 22.20
CA LEU A 80 18.43 10.65 21.54
C LEU A 80 19.96 10.84 21.57
N PRO A 81 20.74 9.75 21.47
CA PRO A 81 22.19 9.83 21.29
C PRO A 81 22.58 10.74 20.12
N ALA A 82 23.65 11.53 20.27
CA ALA A 82 24.07 12.52 19.29
C ALA A 82 24.52 11.93 17.94
N ASP A 83 24.88 10.65 17.90
CA ASP A 83 25.24 9.89 16.71
C ASP A 83 24.01 9.29 15.98
N THR A 84 22.81 9.51 16.51
CA THR A 84 21.56 9.11 15.84
C THR A 84 21.40 9.87 14.54
N GLU A 85 21.15 9.15 13.45
CA GLU A 85 20.86 9.73 12.14
C GLU A 85 19.66 10.68 12.22
N THR A 86 19.79 11.86 11.60
CA THR A 86 18.68 12.81 11.52
C THR A 86 17.66 12.35 10.48
N VAL A 87 16.39 12.68 10.70
CA VAL A 87 15.31 12.43 9.72
C VAL A 87 15.63 13.09 8.37
N GLN A 88 16.25 14.28 8.38
CA GLN A 88 16.68 14.94 7.15
C GLN A 88 17.73 14.12 6.39
N ALA A 89 18.78 13.65 7.08
CA ALA A 89 19.82 12.82 6.46
C ALA A 89 19.23 11.53 5.86
N PHE A 90 18.26 10.92 6.54
CA PHE A 90 17.53 9.76 6.03
C PHE A 90 16.77 10.08 4.74
N VAL A 91 16.01 11.18 4.72
CA VAL A 91 15.24 11.62 3.54
C VAL A 91 16.15 11.92 2.36
N GLU A 92 17.26 12.61 2.57
CA GLU A 92 18.28 12.88 1.55
C GLU A 92 18.87 11.57 0.98
N ARG A 93 19.12 10.58 1.86
CA ARG A 93 19.61 9.27 1.46
C ARG A 93 18.59 8.49 0.64
N CYS A 94 17.30 8.54 1.00
CA CYS A 94 16.21 7.97 0.19
C CYS A 94 16.15 8.63 -1.20
N GLY A 95 16.32 9.96 -1.26
CA GLY A 95 16.28 10.72 -2.52
C GLY A 95 17.43 10.40 -3.47
N THR A 96 18.57 9.95 -2.94
CA THR A 96 19.74 9.52 -3.74
C THR A 96 19.77 8.03 -4.04
N GLY A 97 18.77 7.27 -3.59
CA GLY A 97 18.74 5.82 -3.81
C GLY A 97 19.62 5.01 -2.84
N GLY A 98 20.16 5.64 -1.79
CA GLY A 98 21.16 5.04 -0.91
C GLY A 98 20.60 4.47 0.40
N ALA A 99 19.30 4.47 0.59
CA ALA A 99 18.65 3.92 1.79
C ALA A 99 18.23 2.46 1.55
N ALA A 100 18.08 1.68 2.62
CA ALA A 100 17.69 0.26 2.51
C ALA A 100 16.31 0.01 1.88
N ILE A 101 15.48 1.06 1.75
CA ILE A 101 14.14 1.02 1.13
C ILE A 101 14.19 1.13 -0.40
N ASN A 102 15.31 1.57 -0.96
CA ASN A 102 15.51 1.70 -2.41
C ASN A 102 15.85 0.35 -3.05
#